data_AF-A0AAQ5YTG5-F1
#
_entry.id   AF-A0AAQ5YTG5-F1
#
_cell.length_a   1.000
_cell.length_b   1.000
_cell.length_c   1.000
_cell.angle_alpha   90.00
_cell.angle_beta   90.00
_cell.angle_gamma   90.00
#
_symmetry.space_group_name_H-M   'P 1'
#
loop_
_entity.id
_entity.type
_entity.pdbx_description
1 polymer ?
#
loop_
_entity_poly.entity_id
_entity_poly.type
_entity_poly.pdbx_seq_one_letter_code
_entity_poly.pdbx_strand_id
1 'polypeptide(L)'
;LVFCGALLIVIIKFLMSLFSLQLFRHGDRSPVKAYPTDPYQENDWPQGFGQLSQEGMRQHLNLGQFLRDRYKGFLSESYDRHEILVRSTDYDRTLMSAEANLAGLYPPSGQQVFTPSLKWQPIPVHTVPESEERDIIDLVRNKTGLNKTDVESVWSVYDTLFCESRHNMSAPDWVTPDVMNKLRELKDFGFQAMFGVYNQQEKSRLQGGMLLGEIVKNLSKMAVPDPTQRLKLMMLSAHDTTVAALQASLNVFSGVQPPYASCHMFELYREENGSASVSMFYRNDSAVEPYPLQLPGCSLDCPLDDFVRITKLSVSDDRDKECQVPSEGRDKEVIISLALSGCLLLLLIALLLGVICWQKQPVSSRGYHHVINQEVGEES
;
A
#
# COMPACT_ATOMS: atom_id res chain seq x y z
N LEU A 1 46.51 17.93 38.15
CA LEU A 1 45.72 16.93 37.40
C LEU A 1 44.25 17.18 37.70
N VAL A 2 43.63 18.01 36.87
CA VAL A 2 42.20 18.37 36.96
C VAL A 2 41.43 17.26 36.25
N PHE A 3 40.73 16.41 37.01
CA PHE A 3 39.75 15.50 36.44
C PHE A 3 38.43 16.26 36.28
N CYS A 4 38.18 16.74 35.07
CA CYS A 4 36.89 17.29 34.67
C CYS A 4 35.97 16.10 34.36
N GLY A 5 35.13 15.71 35.32
CA GLY A 5 34.07 14.74 35.09
C GLY A 5 32.96 15.40 34.28
N ALA A 6 32.91 15.13 32.98
CA ALA A 6 31.77 15.49 32.15
C ALA A 6 30.57 14.67 32.62
N LEU A 7 29.67 15.31 33.37
CA LEU A 7 28.34 14.78 33.63
C LEU A 7 27.61 14.75 32.28
N LEU A 8 27.42 13.56 31.72
CA LEU A 8 26.56 13.36 30.56
C LEU A 8 25.12 13.64 31.02
N ILE A 9 24.66 14.87 30.88
CA ILE A 9 23.24 15.20 31.02
C ILE A 9 22.56 14.56 29.82
N VAL A 10 22.00 13.36 30.01
CA VAL A 10 21.00 12.83 29.09
C VAL A 10 19.79 13.75 29.25
N ILE A 11 19.68 14.74 28.38
CA ILE A 11 18.46 15.53 28.24
C ILE A 11 17.40 14.54 27.75
N ILE A 12 16.54 14.09 28.67
CA ILE A 12 15.33 13.35 28.32
C ILE A 12 14.45 14.34 27.59
N LYS A 13 14.51 14.33 26.26
CA LYS A 13 13.63 15.11 25.40
C LYS A 13 12.20 14.62 25.67
N PHE A 14 11.37 15.48 26.27
CA PHE A 14 9.98 15.14 26.59
C PHE A 14 9.13 15.35 25.33
N LEU A 15 9.21 14.40 24.40
CA LEU A 15 8.36 14.40 23.21
C LEU A 15 6.97 13.90 23.58
N MET A 16 5.93 14.68 23.26
CA MET A 16 4.56 14.23 23.45
C MET A 16 4.13 13.41 22.24
N SER A 17 3.95 12.09 22.42
CA SER A 17 3.41 11.20 21.39
C SER A 17 1.98 11.61 21.03
N LEU A 18 1.73 11.80 19.74
CA LEU A 18 0.43 12.15 19.19
C LEU A 18 -0.28 10.93 18.59
N PHE A 19 0.47 10.12 17.84
CA PHE A 19 -0.06 9.04 17.04
C PHE A 19 1.03 8.03 16.71
N SER A 20 0.66 6.74 16.63
CA SER A 20 1.52 5.68 16.13
C SER A 20 0.81 4.90 15.02
N LEU A 21 1.53 4.58 13.94
CA LEU A 21 1.09 3.68 12.89
C LEU A 21 2.04 2.49 12.81
N GLN A 22 1.47 1.30 12.85
CA GLN A 22 2.22 0.05 12.84
C GLN A 22 1.83 -0.78 11.62
N LEU A 23 2.80 -1.19 10.82
CA LEU A 23 2.64 -2.17 9.76
C LEU A 23 3.44 -3.42 10.12
N PHE A 24 2.77 -4.56 10.25
CA PHE A 24 3.44 -5.81 10.56
C PHE A 24 3.10 -6.93 9.59
N ARG A 25 4.08 -7.80 9.34
CA ARG A 25 3.88 -9.08 8.69
C ARG A 25 3.13 -10.00 9.65
N HIS A 26 2.24 -10.83 9.13
CA HIS A 26 1.67 -11.95 9.87
C HIS A 26 2.75 -12.86 10.52
N GLY A 27 2.30 -13.70 11.46
CA GLY A 27 3.16 -14.63 12.16
C GLY A 27 3.55 -15.84 11.31
N ASP A 28 4.35 -16.69 11.91
CA ASP A 28 4.70 -18.00 11.39
C ASP A 28 3.47 -18.84 11.01
N ARG A 29 3.57 -19.58 9.91
CA ARG A 29 2.43 -20.27 9.27
C ARG A 29 2.89 -21.48 8.48
N SER A 30 1.95 -22.31 8.04
CA SER A 30 2.23 -23.36 7.07
C SER A 30 2.55 -22.78 5.68
N PRO A 31 3.26 -23.54 4.82
CA PRO A 31 3.49 -23.20 3.42
C PRO A 31 2.19 -22.85 2.73
N VAL A 32 2.15 -21.88 1.84
CA VAL A 32 0.95 -21.66 1.00
C VAL A 32 0.76 -22.73 -0.08
N LYS A 33 1.81 -23.50 -0.40
CA LYS A 33 1.79 -24.61 -1.36
C LYS A 33 3.03 -25.47 -1.14
N ALA A 34 3.06 -26.67 -1.72
CA ALA A 34 4.26 -27.48 -1.87
C ALA A 34 4.56 -27.75 -3.36
N TYR A 35 5.82 -28.06 -3.68
CA TYR A 35 6.20 -28.50 -5.03
C TYR A 35 5.78 -29.96 -5.26
N PRO A 36 5.59 -30.41 -6.53
CA PRO A 36 4.97 -31.72 -6.79
C PRO A 36 5.70 -32.94 -6.22
N THR A 37 7.00 -32.83 -5.96
CA THR A 37 7.84 -33.90 -5.41
C THR A 37 8.19 -33.69 -3.94
N ASP A 38 7.53 -32.75 -3.26
CA ASP A 38 7.75 -32.52 -1.84
C ASP A 38 7.11 -33.66 -1.02
N PRO A 39 7.82 -34.22 -0.01
CA PRO A 39 7.27 -35.30 0.79
C PRO A 39 6.13 -34.86 1.74
N TYR A 40 5.98 -33.55 2.01
CA TYR A 40 4.99 -32.98 2.93
C TYR A 40 3.94 -32.17 2.15
N GLN A 41 2.82 -32.84 1.84
CA GLN A 41 1.70 -32.23 1.13
C GLN A 41 0.71 -31.59 2.12
N GLU A 42 -0.36 -30.99 1.62
CA GLU A 42 -1.31 -30.20 2.44
C GLU A 42 -1.83 -30.94 3.68
N ASN A 43 -2.09 -32.25 3.55
CA ASN A 43 -2.61 -33.09 4.63
C ASN A 43 -1.62 -33.29 5.79
N ASP A 44 -0.33 -33.04 5.57
CA ASP A 44 0.70 -33.13 6.60
C ASP A 44 0.71 -31.88 7.51
N TRP A 45 0.01 -30.82 7.11
CA TRP A 45 -0.11 -29.58 7.87
C TRP A 45 -1.43 -29.57 8.66
N PRO A 46 -1.42 -29.36 9.99
CA PRO A 46 -2.61 -29.52 10.84
C PRO A 46 -3.85 -28.71 10.44
N GLN A 47 -3.67 -27.57 9.77
CA GLN A 47 -4.73 -26.71 9.28
C GLN A 47 -4.73 -26.59 7.74
N GLY A 48 -3.90 -27.38 7.04
CA GLY A 48 -3.63 -27.21 5.62
C GLY A 48 -2.66 -26.07 5.33
N PHE A 49 -2.58 -25.67 4.07
CA PHE A 49 -1.62 -24.68 3.58
C PHE A 49 -2.04 -23.23 3.87
N GLY A 50 -1.04 -22.36 4.05
CA GLY A 50 -1.21 -20.91 4.20
C GLY A 50 -1.78 -20.44 5.54
N GLN A 51 -1.93 -21.35 6.51
CA GLN A 51 -2.61 -21.14 7.77
C GLN A 51 -1.66 -20.77 8.91
N LEU A 52 -2.08 -19.84 9.76
CA LEU A 52 -1.28 -19.38 10.90
C LEU A 52 -0.99 -20.53 11.85
N SER A 53 0.28 -20.70 12.22
CA SER A 53 0.69 -21.75 13.15
C SER A 53 0.48 -21.30 14.61
N GLN A 54 0.56 -22.26 15.53
CA GLN A 54 0.59 -21.96 16.97
C GLN A 54 1.83 -21.13 17.37
N GLU A 55 2.93 -21.23 16.62
CA GLU A 55 4.09 -20.37 16.78
C GLU A 55 3.79 -18.95 16.29
N GLY A 56 3.12 -18.79 15.15
CA GLY A 56 2.71 -17.48 14.63
C GLY A 56 1.77 -16.73 15.57
N MET A 57 0.83 -17.44 16.20
CA MET A 57 -0.02 -16.88 17.26
C MET A 57 0.81 -16.37 18.44
N ARG A 58 1.79 -17.16 18.92
CA ARG A 58 2.67 -16.75 20.03
C ARG A 58 3.56 -15.57 19.68
N GLN A 59 4.09 -15.52 18.45
CA GLN A 59 4.86 -14.38 17.96
C GLN A 59 4.06 -13.08 17.99
N HIS A 60 2.80 -13.11 17.54
CA HIS A 60 1.93 -11.94 17.58
C HIS A 60 1.47 -11.58 18.98
N LEU A 61 1.19 -12.56 19.84
CA LEU A 61 0.92 -12.32 21.26
C LEU A 61 2.09 -11.56 21.90
N ASN A 62 3.32 -12.03 21.67
CA ASN A 62 4.54 -11.39 22.18
C ASN A 62 4.76 -10.00 21.59
N LEU A 63 4.47 -9.81 20.29
CA LEU A 63 4.50 -8.48 19.68
C LEU A 63 3.49 -7.55 20.36
N GLY A 64 2.25 -8.00 20.59
CA GLY A 64 1.23 -7.22 21.28
C GLY A 64 1.63 -6.81 22.70
N GLN A 65 2.26 -7.73 23.46
CA GLN A 65 2.81 -7.44 24.79
C GLN A 65 3.93 -6.40 24.73
N PHE A 66 4.87 -6.56 23.78
CA PHE A 66 5.91 -5.55 23.56
C PHE A 66 5.31 -4.17 23.26
N LEU A 67 4.28 -4.10 22.42
CA LEU A 67 3.61 -2.84 22.08
C LEU A 67 2.85 -2.24 23.28
N ARG A 68 2.25 -3.07 24.13
CA ARG A 68 1.64 -2.63 25.40
C ARG A 68 2.67 -1.95 26.28
N ASP A 69 3.85 -2.54 26.41
CA ASP A 69 4.92 -1.99 27.23
C ASP A 69 5.50 -0.71 26.60
N ARG A 70 5.76 -0.72 25.29
CA ARG A 70 6.29 0.44 24.54
C ARG A 70 5.36 1.65 24.62
N TYR A 71 4.06 1.46 24.52
CA TYR A 71 3.07 2.53 24.53
C TYR A 71 2.37 2.72 25.89
N LYS A 72 2.99 2.23 26.96
CA LYS A 72 2.51 2.45 28.33
C LYS A 72 2.45 3.96 28.64
N GLY A 73 1.30 4.42 29.12
CA GLY A 73 1.05 5.83 29.39
C GLY A 73 0.61 6.64 28.16
N PHE A 74 0.83 6.14 26.95
CA PHE A 74 0.27 6.72 25.72
C PHE A 74 -1.13 6.15 25.44
N LEU A 75 -1.25 4.81 25.43
CA LEU A 75 -2.52 4.10 25.27
C LEU A 75 -3.22 3.89 26.61
N SER A 76 -4.55 3.95 26.60
CA SER A 76 -5.36 3.57 27.77
C SER A 76 -5.11 2.12 28.17
N GLU A 77 -5.14 1.83 29.48
CA GLU A 77 -4.94 0.46 30.01
C GLU A 77 -6.02 -0.50 29.51
N SER A 78 -7.28 -0.03 29.47
CA SER A 78 -8.42 -0.74 28.89
C SER A 78 -8.62 -0.35 27.42
N TYR A 79 -9.21 -1.24 26.64
CA TYR A 79 -9.53 -1.00 25.23
C TYR A 79 -10.53 0.15 25.08
N ASP A 80 -10.22 1.15 24.24
CA ASP A 80 -11.16 2.17 23.81
C ASP A 80 -11.23 2.17 22.29
N ARG A 81 -12.43 1.91 21.76
CA ARG A 81 -12.70 1.88 20.30
C ARG A 81 -12.35 3.18 19.57
N HIS A 82 -12.19 4.30 20.28
CA HIS A 82 -11.81 5.58 19.69
C HIS A 82 -10.29 5.79 19.67
N GLU A 83 -9.51 5.02 20.44
CA GLU A 83 -8.05 5.16 20.52
C GLU A 83 -7.31 4.27 19.51
N ILE A 84 -7.94 3.21 19.01
CA ILE A 84 -7.30 2.23 18.14
C ILE A 84 -8.15 1.87 16.91
N LEU A 85 -7.48 1.76 15.77
CA LEU A 85 -8.03 1.21 14.53
C LEU A 85 -7.13 0.07 14.04
N VAL A 86 -7.74 -1.05 13.67
CA VAL A 86 -7.02 -2.22 13.17
C VAL A 86 -7.56 -2.60 11.81
N ARG A 87 -6.67 -2.70 10.83
CA ARG A 87 -6.98 -3.16 9.48
C ARG A 87 -6.06 -4.32 9.11
N SER A 88 -6.60 -5.29 8.40
CA SER A 88 -5.89 -6.45 7.88
C SER A 88 -6.16 -6.60 6.39
N THR A 89 -5.28 -7.32 5.69
CA THR A 89 -5.66 -7.99 4.44
C THR A 89 -6.62 -9.15 4.74
N ASP A 90 -7.36 -9.59 3.73
CA ASP A 90 -8.41 -10.62 3.85
C ASP A 90 -7.85 -12.05 3.74
N TYR A 91 -6.83 -12.36 4.56
CA TYR A 91 -6.29 -13.71 4.69
C TYR A 91 -6.41 -14.16 6.16
N ASP A 92 -6.79 -15.41 6.39
CA ASP A 92 -6.91 -15.99 7.74
C ASP A 92 -5.65 -15.71 8.58
N ARG A 93 -4.47 -15.92 7.99
CA ARG A 93 -3.18 -15.69 8.65
C ARG A 93 -2.96 -14.25 9.11
N THR A 94 -3.44 -13.24 8.38
CA THR A 94 -3.26 -11.82 8.74
C THR A 94 -4.33 -11.37 9.73
N LEU A 95 -5.57 -11.84 9.57
CA LEU A 95 -6.65 -11.60 10.52
C LEU A 95 -6.34 -12.19 11.90
N MET A 96 -5.99 -13.48 11.95
CA MET A 96 -5.63 -14.18 13.19
C MET A 96 -4.37 -13.60 13.84
N SER A 97 -3.41 -13.11 13.04
CA SER A 97 -2.24 -12.39 13.55
C SER A 97 -2.62 -11.08 14.24
N ALA A 98 -3.55 -10.32 13.66
CA ALA A 98 -4.06 -9.10 14.27
C ALA A 98 -4.79 -9.41 15.58
N GLU A 99 -5.63 -10.45 15.62
CA GLU A 99 -6.34 -10.87 16.83
C GLU A 99 -5.39 -11.36 17.93
N ALA A 100 -4.38 -12.17 17.60
CA ALA A 100 -3.36 -12.61 18.55
C ALA A 100 -2.53 -11.44 19.10
N ASN A 101 -2.21 -10.46 18.24
CA ASN A 101 -1.55 -9.23 18.67
C ASN A 101 -2.43 -8.44 19.64
N LEU A 102 -3.71 -8.26 19.31
CA LEU A 102 -4.68 -7.58 20.17
C LEU A 102 -4.88 -8.29 21.51
N ALA A 103 -4.79 -9.61 21.56
CA ALA A 103 -4.84 -10.37 22.81
C ALA A 103 -3.66 -10.05 23.74
N GLY A 104 -2.47 -9.81 23.16
CA GLY A 104 -1.27 -9.39 23.91
C GLY A 104 -1.31 -7.91 24.27
N LEU A 105 -1.87 -7.10 23.38
CA LEU A 105 -1.99 -5.66 23.57
C LEU A 105 -3.05 -5.33 24.62
N TYR A 106 -4.27 -5.85 24.54
CA TYR A 106 -5.41 -5.48 25.41
C TYR A 106 -6.00 -6.70 26.17
N PRO A 107 -5.24 -7.34 27.07
CA PRO A 107 -5.84 -8.30 28.00
C PRO A 107 -6.94 -7.59 28.82
N PRO A 108 -8.16 -8.15 28.92
CA PRO A 108 -9.27 -7.48 29.56
C PRO A 108 -9.02 -7.28 31.06
N SER A 109 -9.40 -6.12 31.56
CA SER A 109 -9.34 -5.75 32.98
C SER A 109 -10.62 -5.06 33.42
N GLY A 110 -10.95 -5.15 34.71
CA GLY A 110 -12.13 -4.48 35.28
C GLY A 110 -13.42 -4.87 34.55
N GLN A 111 -14.17 -3.86 34.09
CA GLN A 111 -15.47 -4.07 33.42
C GLN A 111 -15.39 -4.74 32.05
N GLN A 112 -14.20 -4.79 31.43
CA GLN A 112 -14.01 -5.46 30.13
C GLN A 112 -13.85 -6.98 30.24
N VAL A 113 -13.73 -7.51 31.46
CA VAL A 113 -13.70 -8.95 31.69
C VAL A 113 -15.11 -9.50 31.55
N PHE A 114 -15.44 -10.04 30.37
CA PHE A 114 -16.74 -10.67 30.13
C PHE A 114 -16.80 -12.13 30.61
N THR A 115 -15.65 -12.80 30.73
CA THR A 115 -15.52 -14.15 31.28
C THR A 115 -14.28 -14.23 32.19
N PRO A 116 -14.42 -14.47 33.51
CA PRO A 116 -13.29 -14.43 34.45
C PRO A 116 -12.15 -15.41 34.17
N SER A 117 -12.44 -16.56 33.57
CA SER A 117 -11.45 -17.58 33.22
C SER A 117 -10.74 -17.33 31.89
N LEU A 118 -11.15 -16.31 31.13
CA LEU A 118 -10.64 -16.03 29.79
C LEU A 118 -10.06 -14.61 29.75
N LYS A 119 -8.73 -14.51 29.71
CA LYS A 119 -8.01 -13.23 29.57
C LYS A 119 -7.92 -12.78 28.10
N TRP A 120 -9.07 -12.74 27.44
CA TRP A 120 -9.21 -12.28 26.06
C TRP A 120 -10.52 -11.51 25.92
N GLN A 121 -10.55 -10.55 25.01
CA GLN A 121 -11.76 -9.82 24.62
C GLN A 121 -11.80 -9.63 23.10
N PRO A 122 -12.99 -9.66 22.48
CA PRO A 122 -13.12 -9.39 21.06
C PRO A 122 -12.84 -7.92 20.77
N ILE A 123 -11.89 -7.66 19.86
CA ILE A 123 -11.59 -6.32 19.35
C ILE A 123 -11.72 -6.35 17.82
N PRO A 124 -12.47 -5.43 17.20
CA PRO A 124 -12.71 -5.47 15.75
C PRO A 124 -11.42 -5.35 14.91
N VAL A 125 -11.28 -6.23 13.92
CA VAL A 125 -10.28 -6.15 12.85
C VAL A 125 -11.02 -5.93 11.53
N HIS A 126 -10.73 -4.82 10.85
CA HIS A 126 -11.39 -4.48 9.58
C HIS A 126 -10.62 -5.03 8.39
N THR A 127 -11.32 -5.46 7.34
CA THR A 127 -10.72 -5.94 6.09
C THR A 127 -11.53 -5.45 4.89
N VAL A 128 -10.97 -5.57 3.70
CA VAL A 128 -11.66 -5.36 2.42
C VAL A 128 -11.55 -6.67 1.64
N PRO A 129 -12.65 -7.21 1.07
CA PRO A 129 -12.60 -8.48 0.36
C PRO A 129 -11.62 -8.48 -0.80
N GLU A 130 -10.84 -9.56 -0.95
CA GLU A 130 -9.89 -9.74 -2.06
C GLU A 130 -10.58 -9.69 -3.45
N SER A 131 -11.88 -10.00 -3.52
CA SER A 131 -12.66 -9.98 -4.75
C SER A 131 -12.78 -8.60 -5.42
N GLU A 132 -12.47 -7.52 -4.70
CA GLU A 132 -12.42 -6.16 -5.27
C GLU A 132 -11.11 -5.88 -6.05
N GLU A 133 -10.17 -6.84 -6.13
CA GLU A 133 -8.87 -6.71 -6.83
C GLU A 133 -8.71 -7.65 -8.06
N ARG A 134 -9.80 -8.28 -8.53
CA ARG A 134 -9.80 -9.37 -9.55
C ARG A 134 -9.21 -9.00 -10.92
N ASP A 135 -9.27 -7.74 -11.33
CA ASP A 135 -8.96 -7.32 -12.70
C ASP A 135 -7.48 -7.52 -13.08
N ILE A 136 -6.57 -7.50 -12.11
CA ILE A 136 -5.12 -7.65 -12.36
C ILE A 136 -4.65 -9.11 -12.43
N ILE A 137 -5.39 -10.03 -11.79
CA ILE A 137 -5.09 -11.47 -11.75
C ILE A 137 -5.34 -12.11 -13.12
N ASP A 138 -6.39 -11.67 -13.81
CA ASP A 138 -6.75 -12.20 -15.13
C ASP A 138 -5.78 -11.74 -16.23
N LEU A 139 -5.15 -10.56 -16.09
CA LEU A 139 -4.13 -10.06 -17.00
C LEU A 139 -2.83 -10.91 -16.94
N VAL A 140 -2.39 -11.28 -15.74
CA VAL A 140 -1.16 -12.07 -15.53
C VAL A 140 -1.33 -13.52 -16.02
N ARG A 141 -2.49 -14.13 -15.79
CA ARG A 141 -2.84 -15.45 -16.35
C ARG A 141 -2.74 -15.46 -17.88
N ASN A 142 -3.29 -14.43 -18.52
CA ASN A 142 -3.33 -14.33 -19.99
C ASN A 142 -1.93 -14.12 -20.61
N LYS A 143 -1.01 -13.46 -19.90
CA LYS A 143 0.34 -13.18 -20.40
C LYS A 143 1.38 -14.26 -20.10
N THR A 144 1.14 -15.15 -19.14
CA THR A 144 2.14 -16.13 -18.65
C THR A 144 1.88 -17.57 -19.07
N GLY A 145 0.68 -17.91 -19.54
CA GLY A 145 0.35 -19.27 -20.00
C GLY A 145 0.28 -20.33 -18.88
N LEU A 146 0.30 -19.89 -17.63
CA LEU A 146 0.14 -20.75 -16.45
C LEU A 146 -1.34 -21.13 -16.30
N ASN A 147 -1.64 -22.43 -16.20
CA ASN A 147 -3.01 -22.96 -16.07
C ASN A 147 -3.78 -22.38 -14.86
N LYS A 148 -3.05 -21.96 -13.82
CA LYS A 148 -3.49 -21.11 -12.71
C LYS A 148 -2.29 -20.24 -12.31
N THR A 149 -2.47 -18.92 -12.26
CA THR A 149 -1.41 -17.97 -11.87
C THR A 149 -1.94 -17.00 -10.86
N ASP A 150 -1.17 -16.78 -9.81
CA ASP A 150 -1.35 -15.77 -8.77
C ASP A 150 0.05 -15.34 -8.28
N VAL A 151 0.10 -14.24 -7.53
CA VAL A 151 1.31 -13.75 -6.86
C VAL A 151 1.86 -14.82 -5.87
N GLU A 152 0.96 -15.67 -5.39
CA GLU A 152 1.20 -16.76 -4.44
C GLU A 152 2.05 -17.89 -5.03
N SER A 153 1.92 -18.22 -6.31
CA SER A 153 2.58 -19.36 -6.96
C SER A 153 4.12 -19.34 -6.90
N VAL A 154 4.75 -18.18 -7.14
CA VAL A 154 6.22 -18.03 -7.20
C VAL A 154 6.83 -17.88 -5.82
N TRP A 155 6.16 -17.14 -4.94
CA TRP A 155 6.55 -17.02 -3.54
C TRP A 155 6.34 -18.34 -2.77
N SER A 156 5.39 -19.19 -3.20
CA SER A 156 5.05 -20.44 -2.51
C SER A 156 6.23 -21.37 -2.31
N VAL A 157 7.11 -21.54 -3.31
CA VAL A 157 8.23 -22.51 -3.25
C VAL A 157 9.28 -22.13 -2.20
N TYR A 158 9.61 -20.84 -2.11
CA TYR A 158 10.54 -20.35 -1.09
C TYR A 158 9.93 -20.43 0.31
N ASP A 159 8.66 -20.07 0.39
CA ASP A 159 7.90 -20.05 1.62
C ASP A 159 7.74 -21.45 2.23
N THR A 160 7.55 -22.49 1.41
CA THR A 160 7.51 -23.90 1.86
C THR A 160 8.73 -24.26 2.70
N LEU A 161 9.92 -24.02 2.14
CA LEU A 161 11.20 -24.39 2.74
C LEU A 161 11.50 -23.57 4.01
N PHE A 162 10.97 -22.34 4.09
CA PHE A 162 11.11 -21.48 5.26
C PHE A 162 10.27 -21.98 6.45
N CYS A 163 9.01 -22.37 6.21
CA CYS A 163 8.12 -22.88 7.24
C CYS A 163 8.65 -24.21 7.82
N GLU A 164 9.08 -25.14 6.98
CA GLU A 164 9.66 -26.42 7.39
C GLU A 164 10.87 -26.26 8.33
N SER A 165 11.74 -25.27 8.03
CA SER A 165 12.93 -24.98 8.84
C SER A 165 12.63 -24.42 10.24
N ARG A 166 11.47 -23.78 10.43
CA ARG A 166 11.03 -23.21 11.72
C ARG A 166 10.25 -24.21 12.58
N HIS A 167 9.81 -25.32 11.99
CA HIS A 167 8.97 -26.34 12.63
C HIS A 167 9.68 -27.67 12.92
N ASN A 168 11.02 -27.72 12.88
CA ASN A 168 11.82 -28.92 13.18
C ASN A 168 11.44 -30.15 12.32
N MET A 169 11.13 -29.96 11.05
CA MET A 169 10.90 -31.07 10.11
C MET A 169 12.21 -31.49 9.43
N SER A 170 12.33 -32.77 9.08
CA SER A 170 13.51 -33.33 8.41
C SER A 170 13.52 -32.94 6.92
N ALA A 171 14.50 -32.13 6.51
CA ALA A 171 14.67 -31.73 5.11
C ALA A 171 15.09 -32.93 4.22
N PRO A 172 14.70 -32.95 2.93
CA PRO A 172 15.19 -33.95 1.98
C PRO A 172 16.72 -33.93 1.82
N ASP A 173 17.34 -35.09 1.58
CA ASP A 173 18.80 -35.27 1.57
C ASP A 173 19.58 -34.34 0.62
N TRP A 174 18.93 -33.75 -0.39
CA TRP A 174 19.56 -32.83 -1.34
C TRP A 174 19.64 -31.37 -0.85
N VAL A 175 18.90 -31.02 0.21
CA VAL A 175 18.82 -29.65 0.76
C VAL A 175 19.92 -29.44 1.81
N THR A 176 21.14 -29.20 1.34
CA THR A 176 22.28 -28.90 2.21
C THR A 176 22.26 -27.45 2.74
N PRO A 177 23.00 -27.12 3.82
CA PRO A 177 23.11 -25.75 4.31
C PRO A 177 23.57 -24.72 3.25
N ASP A 178 24.48 -25.11 2.36
CA ASP A 178 24.97 -24.26 1.27
C ASP A 178 23.87 -23.97 0.23
N VAL A 179 23.04 -24.97 -0.08
CA VAL A 179 21.87 -24.81 -0.96
C VAL A 179 20.86 -23.86 -0.32
N MET A 180 20.59 -24.02 0.98
CA MET A 180 19.69 -23.13 1.72
C MET A 180 20.20 -21.68 1.75
N ASN A 181 21.51 -21.47 1.90
CA ASN A 181 22.07 -20.12 1.86
C ASN A 181 21.90 -19.47 0.48
N LYS A 182 22.17 -20.21 -0.60
CA LYS A 182 22.00 -19.71 -1.97
C LYS A 182 20.54 -19.40 -2.30
N LEU A 183 19.60 -20.24 -1.84
CA LEU A 183 18.16 -19.99 -2.02
C LEU A 183 17.71 -18.72 -1.27
N ARG A 184 18.24 -18.50 -0.06
CA ARG A 184 18.00 -17.26 0.69
C ARG A 184 18.51 -16.03 -0.06
N GLU A 185 19.74 -16.06 -0.57
CA GLU A 185 20.33 -14.97 -1.36
C GLU A 185 19.52 -14.67 -2.62
N LEU A 186 19.10 -15.70 -3.36
CA LEU A 186 18.27 -15.54 -4.57
C LEU A 186 16.90 -14.93 -4.25
N LYS A 187 16.30 -15.29 -3.12
CA LYS A 187 15.03 -14.71 -2.70
C LYS A 187 15.20 -13.26 -2.25
N ASP A 188 16.23 -12.95 -1.45
CA ASP A 188 16.52 -11.57 -1.04
C ASP A 188 16.78 -10.71 -2.30
N PHE A 189 17.53 -11.24 -3.27
CA PHE A 189 17.67 -10.62 -4.59
C PHE A 189 16.31 -10.48 -5.32
N GLY A 190 15.42 -11.45 -5.22
CA GLY A 190 14.06 -11.37 -5.78
C GLY A 190 13.26 -10.18 -5.24
N PHE A 191 13.30 -9.92 -3.93
CA PHE A 191 12.71 -8.72 -3.33
C PHE A 191 13.38 -7.44 -3.82
N GLN A 192 14.71 -7.43 -3.90
CA GLN A 192 15.47 -6.28 -4.42
C GLN A 192 15.14 -6.00 -5.88
N ALA A 193 15.05 -7.02 -6.74
CA ALA A 193 14.67 -6.88 -8.13
C ALA A 193 13.24 -6.35 -8.27
N MET A 194 12.33 -6.87 -7.44
CA MET A 194 10.92 -6.46 -7.43
C MET A 194 10.76 -4.99 -7.04
N PHE A 195 11.47 -4.51 -6.01
CA PHE A 195 11.19 -3.20 -5.41
C PHE A 195 12.29 -2.13 -5.61
N GLY A 196 13.57 -2.51 -5.79
CA GLY A 196 14.70 -1.59 -5.59
C GLY A 196 15.74 -1.47 -6.69
N VAL A 197 16.04 -2.52 -7.48
CA VAL A 197 17.27 -2.50 -8.31
C VAL A 197 17.15 -1.65 -9.58
N TYR A 198 15.99 -1.67 -10.24
CA TYR A 198 15.76 -0.96 -11.50
C TYR A 198 14.49 -0.13 -11.39
N ASN A 199 14.55 1.15 -11.78
CA ASN A 199 13.46 2.13 -11.69
C ASN A 199 12.75 2.14 -10.33
N GLN A 200 13.52 2.08 -9.23
CA GLN A 200 12.98 2.00 -7.86
C GLN A 200 11.93 3.07 -7.57
N GLN A 201 12.19 4.32 -7.95
CA GLN A 201 11.28 5.42 -7.65
C GLN A 201 9.94 5.26 -8.39
N GLU A 202 9.96 4.91 -9.67
CA GLU A 202 8.74 4.64 -10.46
C GLU A 202 7.97 3.44 -9.89
N LYS A 203 8.66 2.34 -9.55
CA LYS A 203 8.06 1.19 -8.87
C LYS A 203 7.45 1.55 -7.53
N SER A 204 8.15 2.37 -6.75
CA SER A 204 7.68 2.83 -5.44
C SER A 204 6.36 3.56 -5.60
N ARG A 205 6.25 4.51 -6.54
CA ARG A 205 5.01 5.24 -6.82
C ARG A 205 3.82 4.33 -7.09
N LEU A 206 4.04 3.22 -7.79
CA LEU A 206 3.00 2.27 -8.20
C LEU A 206 2.77 1.09 -7.22
N GLN A 207 3.59 0.97 -6.17
CA GLN A 207 3.53 -0.14 -5.21
C GLN A 207 3.46 0.38 -3.77
N GLY A 208 4.58 0.36 -3.03
CA GLY A 208 4.62 0.76 -1.62
C GLY A 208 4.28 2.24 -1.39
N GLY A 209 4.43 3.08 -2.41
CA GLY A 209 4.07 4.49 -2.46
C GLY A 209 2.58 4.76 -2.26
N MET A 210 1.71 3.81 -2.63
CA MET A 210 0.28 3.92 -2.39
C MET A 210 -0.02 3.87 -0.88
N LEU A 211 0.58 2.91 -0.19
CA LEU A 211 0.47 2.80 1.27
C LEU A 211 1.18 3.97 1.96
N LEU A 212 2.38 4.34 1.49
CA LEU A 212 3.13 5.47 2.01
C LEU A 212 2.32 6.78 1.90
N GLY A 213 1.61 7.00 0.80
CA GLY A 213 0.74 8.17 0.62
C GLY A 213 -0.37 8.25 1.68
N GLU A 214 -1.01 7.12 1.98
CA GLU A 214 -2.02 7.05 3.04
C GLU A 214 -1.40 7.20 4.45
N ILE A 215 -0.20 6.67 4.69
CA ILE A 215 0.55 6.90 5.94
C ILE A 215 0.86 8.39 6.12
N VAL A 216 1.43 9.04 5.10
CA VAL A 216 1.75 10.48 5.12
C VAL A 216 0.48 11.30 5.37
N LYS A 217 -0.62 10.98 4.71
CA LYS A 217 -1.91 11.66 4.92
C LYS A 217 -2.42 11.50 6.35
N ASN A 218 -2.32 10.29 6.93
CA ASN A 218 -2.73 10.05 8.31
C ASN A 218 -1.82 10.79 9.30
N LEU A 219 -0.50 10.76 9.13
CA LEU A 219 0.45 11.51 9.96
C LEU A 219 0.16 13.02 9.90
N SER A 220 -0.03 13.57 8.71
CA SER A 220 -0.36 14.98 8.51
C SER A 220 -1.68 15.38 9.16
N LYS A 221 -2.72 14.54 9.01
CA LYS A 221 -4.01 14.76 9.68
C LYS A 221 -3.85 14.76 11.20
N MET A 222 -3.11 13.80 11.73
CA MET A 222 -2.89 13.62 13.17
C MET A 222 -1.99 14.70 13.80
N ALA A 223 -1.20 15.39 12.99
CA ALA A 223 -0.37 16.51 13.42
C ALA A 223 -1.16 17.81 13.61
N VAL A 224 -2.36 17.92 13.05
CA VAL A 224 -3.24 19.08 13.26
C VAL A 224 -3.95 18.94 14.60
N PRO A 225 -3.86 19.93 15.51
CA PRO A 225 -4.58 19.89 16.78
C PRO A 225 -6.10 19.85 16.54
N ASP A 226 -6.74 18.79 17.01
CA ASP A 226 -8.19 18.62 16.97
C ASP A 226 -8.65 18.04 18.32
N PRO A 227 -9.47 18.77 19.11
CA PRO A 227 -9.92 18.31 20.42
C PRO A 227 -10.85 17.08 20.35
N THR A 228 -11.41 16.77 19.18
CA THR A 228 -12.27 15.60 18.96
C THR A 228 -11.47 14.36 18.54
N GLN A 229 -10.21 14.55 18.15
CA GLN A 229 -9.33 13.49 17.70
C GLN A 229 -8.86 12.62 18.87
N ARG A 230 -9.28 11.34 18.84
CA ARG A 230 -8.98 10.35 19.90
C ARG A 230 -8.13 9.19 19.43
N LEU A 231 -8.03 8.94 18.13
CA LEU A 231 -7.22 7.84 17.58
C LEU A 231 -5.76 8.09 17.93
N LYS A 232 -5.14 7.11 18.57
CA LYS A 232 -3.74 7.12 19.00
C LYS A 232 -2.92 6.08 18.27
N LEU A 233 -3.54 4.95 17.91
CA LEU A 233 -2.86 3.83 17.28
C LEU A 233 -3.63 3.31 16.05
N MET A 234 -2.92 3.19 14.93
CA MET A 234 -3.39 2.45 13.76
C MET A 234 -2.50 1.22 13.54
N MET A 235 -3.12 0.06 13.38
CA MET A 235 -2.44 -1.22 13.15
C MET A 235 -2.84 -1.79 11.79
N LEU A 236 -1.84 -2.15 10.99
CA LEU A 236 -1.98 -2.74 9.68
C LEU A 236 -1.34 -4.13 9.68
N SER A 237 -2.16 -5.18 9.61
CA SER A 237 -1.72 -6.59 9.52
C SER A 237 -1.65 -7.03 8.06
N ALA A 238 -0.46 -7.39 7.59
CA ALA A 238 -0.22 -7.64 6.17
C ALA A 238 0.91 -8.67 5.95
N HIS A 239 1.66 -8.49 4.86
CA HIS A 239 2.63 -9.47 4.35
C HIS A 239 4.06 -8.89 4.38
N ASP A 240 5.04 -9.79 4.21
CA ASP A 240 6.45 -9.44 3.99
C ASP A 240 6.62 -8.51 2.78
N THR A 241 5.89 -8.78 1.70
CA THR A 241 5.84 -7.93 0.50
C THR A 241 5.36 -6.52 0.81
N THR A 242 4.35 -6.36 1.68
CA THR A 242 3.84 -5.05 2.09
C THR A 242 4.89 -4.25 2.86
N VAL A 243 5.57 -4.89 3.83
CA VAL A 243 6.63 -4.25 4.62
C VAL A 243 7.82 -3.89 3.73
N ALA A 244 8.26 -4.81 2.86
CA ALA A 244 9.38 -4.59 1.95
C ALA A 244 9.10 -3.47 0.95
N ALA A 245 7.92 -3.46 0.32
CA ALA A 245 7.53 -2.41 -0.63
C ALA A 245 7.49 -1.03 0.03
N LEU A 246 6.94 -0.94 1.25
CA LEU A 246 6.92 0.30 2.02
C LEU A 246 8.35 0.77 2.35
N GLN A 247 9.19 -0.11 2.90
CA GLN A 247 10.57 0.24 3.23
C GLN A 247 11.39 0.62 1.99
N ALA A 248 11.13 0.00 0.84
CA ALA A 248 11.80 0.34 -0.42
C ALA A 248 11.37 1.73 -0.92
N SER A 249 10.08 2.07 -0.75
CA SER A 249 9.54 3.40 -1.09
C SER A 249 10.09 4.52 -0.20
N LEU A 250 10.42 4.18 1.05
CA LEU A 250 11.11 5.06 2.00
C LEU A 250 12.64 5.05 1.82
N ASN A 251 13.17 4.20 0.95
CA ASN A 251 14.60 3.97 0.75
C ASN A 251 15.35 3.58 2.05
N VAL A 252 14.70 2.75 2.89
CA VAL A 252 15.24 2.20 4.15
C VAL A 252 15.18 0.66 4.17
N PHE A 253 14.87 0.03 3.04
CA PHE A 253 14.81 -1.42 2.94
C PHE A 253 16.21 -2.02 2.98
N SER A 254 16.41 -2.99 3.88
CA SER A 254 17.70 -3.67 4.05
C SER A 254 18.02 -4.65 2.93
N GLY A 255 17.09 -4.88 2.00
CA GLY A 255 17.24 -5.89 0.95
C GLY A 255 16.98 -7.31 1.42
N VAL A 256 16.62 -7.50 2.69
CA VAL A 256 16.32 -8.80 3.31
C VAL A 256 14.82 -8.93 3.53
N GLN A 257 14.25 -10.09 3.22
CA GLN A 257 12.83 -10.32 3.47
C GLN A 257 12.45 -10.05 4.94
N PRO A 258 11.36 -9.30 5.17
CA PRO A 258 10.85 -9.08 6.52
C PRO A 258 10.49 -10.40 7.22
N PRO A 259 11.04 -10.71 8.40
CA PRO A 259 10.74 -11.96 9.11
C PRO A 259 9.30 -11.98 9.66
N TYR A 260 8.82 -13.15 10.10
CA TYR A 260 7.50 -13.26 10.74
C TYR A 260 7.36 -12.33 11.94
N ALA A 261 6.15 -11.76 12.10
CA ALA A 261 5.84 -10.76 13.12
C ALA A 261 6.79 -9.55 13.16
N SER A 262 7.52 -9.28 12.07
CA SER A 262 8.28 -8.04 11.94
C SER A 262 7.33 -6.86 11.84
N CYS A 263 7.71 -5.75 12.46
CA CYS A 263 6.85 -4.57 12.61
C CYS A 263 7.62 -3.30 12.28
N HIS A 264 7.14 -2.58 11.27
CA HIS A 264 7.57 -1.22 10.95
C HIS A 264 6.65 -0.22 11.67
N MET A 265 7.22 0.73 12.40
CA MET A 265 6.49 1.68 13.22
C MET A 265 6.81 3.10 12.78
N PHE A 266 5.78 3.93 12.67
CA PHE A 266 5.89 5.38 12.55
C PHE A 266 5.32 5.99 13.82
N GLU A 267 6.11 6.84 14.47
CA GLU A 267 5.71 7.54 15.68
C GLU A 267 5.72 9.04 15.42
N LEU A 268 4.56 9.66 15.59
CA LEU A 268 4.36 11.10 15.41
C LEU A 268 4.45 11.78 16.78
N TYR A 269 5.31 12.77 16.88
CA TYR A 269 5.55 13.52 18.10
C TYR A 269 5.23 15.01 17.92
N ARG A 270 4.84 15.64 19.03
CA ARG A 270 4.87 17.09 19.19
C ARG A 270 6.19 17.48 19.84
N GLU A 271 6.92 18.34 19.15
CA GLU A 271 8.14 18.98 19.63
C GLU A 271 7.81 20.15 20.58
N GLU A 272 8.77 20.57 21.41
CA GLU A 272 8.60 21.65 22.39
C GLU A 272 8.21 22.99 21.75
N ASN A 273 8.67 23.24 20.52
CA ASN A 273 8.33 24.43 19.74
C ASN A 273 6.95 24.36 19.07
N GLY A 274 6.17 23.29 19.30
CA GLY A 274 4.86 23.05 18.71
C GLY A 274 4.86 22.39 17.32
N SER A 275 6.02 22.25 16.68
CA SER A 275 6.16 21.53 15.41
C SER A 275 5.95 20.02 15.59
N ALA A 276 5.70 19.30 14.50
CA ALA A 276 5.56 17.85 14.50
C ALA A 276 6.77 17.17 13.86
N SER A 277 7.16 16.02 14.39
CA SER A 277 8.22 15.18 13.86
C SER A 277 7.77 13.72 13.78
N VAL A 278 8.38 12.97 12.86
CA VAL A 278 8.12 11.56 12.60
C VAL A 278 9.40 10.78 12.87
N SER A 279 9.32 9.80 13.75
CA SER A 279 10.37 8.79 13.94
C SER A 279 9.92 7.45 13.36
N MET A 280 10.85 6.70 12.78
CA MET A 280 10.59 5.37 12.23
C MET A 280 11.40 4.32 12.95
N PHE A 281 10.80 3.16 13.21
CA PHE A 281 11.46 2.02 13.83
C PHE A 281 11.12 0.72 13.11
N TYR A 282 12.03 -0.23 13.13
CA TYR A 282 11.80 -1.56 12.59
C TYR A 282 12.20 -2.63 13.58
N ARG A 283 11.22 -3.40 14.03
CA ARG A 283 11.42 -4.55 14.90
C ARG A 283 11.36 -5.82 14.06
N ASN A 284 12.51 -6.41 13.78
CA ASN A 284 12.64 -7.67 13.02
C ASN A 284 13.26 -8.81 13.85
N ASP A 285 13.59 -8.55 15.11
CA ASP A 285 14.11 -9.52 16.06
C ASP A 285 13.45 -9.23 17.41
N SER A 286 12.93 -10.27 18.07
CA SER A 286 12.24 -10.15 19.35
C SER A 286 13.19 -10.04 20.55
N ALA A 287 14.47 -10.34 20.37
CA ALA A 287 15.48 -10.32 21.42
C ALA A 287 16.11 -8.94 21.66
N VAL A 288 15.85 -7.97 20.76
CA VAL A 288 16.46 -6.64 20.81
C VAL A 288 15.41 -5.54 20.64
N GLU A 289 15.78 -4.33 21.03
CA GLU A 289 14.96 -3.14 20.80
C GLU A 289 14.79 -2.86 19.29
N PRO A 290 13.67 -2.24 18.86
CA PRO A 290 13.46 -1.87 17.47
C PRO A 290 14.59 -0.98 16.94
N TYR A 291 15.07 -1.30 15.74
CA TYR A 291 16.11 -0.52 15.08
C TYR A 291 15.54 0.83 14.62
N PRO A 292 16.15 1.97 15.00
CA PRO A 292 15.75 3.27 14.47
C PRO A 292 16.07 3.34 12.98
N LEU A 293 15.13 3.85 12.19
CA LEU A 293 15.27 4.02 10.75
C LEU A 293 15.31 5.52 10.41
N GLN A 294 16.38 5.93 9.71
CA GLN A 294 16.53 7.30 9.23
C GLN A 294 16.05 7.40 7.78
N LEU A 295 15.12 8.31 7.52
CA LEU A 295 14.74 8.66 6.15
C LEU A 295 15.94 9.36 5.48
N PRO A 296 16.44 8.89 4.32
CA PRO A 296 17.57 9.53 3.66
C PRO A 296 17.30 11.01 3.36
N GLY A 297 18.23 11.87 3.78
CA GLY A 297 18.06 13.32 3.68
C GLY A 297 17.27 13.97 4.80
N CYS A 298 16.95 13.24 5.88
CA CYS A 298 16.28 13.76 7.08
C CYS A 298 17.01 13.33 8.37
N SER A 299 16.65 13.91 9.51
CA SER A 299 17.05 13.45 10.85
C SER A 299 16.27 12.19 11.28
N LEU A 300 16.70 11.56 12.38
CA LEU A 300 15.95 10.46 13.02
C LEU A 300 14.56 10.94 13.47
N ASP A 301 14.52 12.05 14.21
CA ASP A 301 13.30 12.83 14.46
C ASP A 301 13.04 13.70 13.23
N CYS A 302 12.47 13.15 12.16
CA CYS A 302 12.31 13.85 10.88
C CYS A 302 11.19 14.89 10.99
N PRO A 303 11.42 16.20 10.77
CA PRO A 303 10.34 17.19 10.76
C PRO A 303 9.25 16.78 9.76
N LEU A 304 7.98 16.88 10.16
CA LEU A 304 6.88 16.36 9.36
C LEU A 304 6.83 16.98 7.94
N ASP A 305 7.11 18.27 7.82
CA ASP A 305 7.14 18.95 6.51
C ASP A 305 8.25 18.41 5.59
N ASP A 306 9.41 18.06 6.17
CA ASP A 306 10.50 17.42 5.45
C ASP A 306 10.14 15.98 5.08
N PHE A 307 9.53 15.24 6.00
CA PHE A 307 9.04 13.88 5.76
C PHE A 307 8.05 13.85 4.59
N VAL A 308 7.05 14.75 4.58
CA VAL A 308 6.08 14.89 3.49
C VAL A 308 6.78 15.23 2.18
N ARG A 309 7.69 16.21 2.18
CA ARG A 309 8.41 16.65 0.97
C ARG A 309 9.27 15.53 0.38
N ILE A 310 10.03 14.82 1.20
CA ILE A 310 10.94 13.76 0.75
C ILE A 310 10.14 12.56 0.22
N THR A 311 9.12 12.12 0.96
CA THR A 311 8.29 10.97 0.58
C THR A 311 7.42 11.22 -0.64
N LYS A 312 7.10 12.48 -0.96
CA LYS A 312 6.31 12.86 -2.14
C LYS A 312 6.86 12.28 -3.45
N LEU A 313 8.17 12.13 -3.56
CA LEU A 313 8.82 11.54 -4.74
C LEU A 313 8.41 10.09 -5.00
N SER A 314 8.14 9.35 -3.92
CA SER A 314 7.75 7.93 -3.95
C SER A 314 6.24 7.72 -3.92
N VAL A 315 5.43 8.78 -3.83
CA VAL A 315 3.97 8.70 -3.74
C VAL A 315 3.34 9.13 -5.07
N SER A 316 2.55 8.24 -5.68
CA SER A 316 1.79 8.51 -6.90
C SER A 316 0.77 9.63 -6.69
N ASP A 317 0.61 10.49 -7.69
CA ASP A 317 -0.42 11.55 -7.69
C ASP A 317 -1.75 11.03 -8.23
N ASP A 318 -1.68 10.19 -9.26
CA ASP A 318 -2.82 9.57 -9.92
C ASP A 318 -2.39 8.20 -10.45
N ARG A 319 -2.70 7.16 -9.69
CA ARG A 319 -2.30 5.78 -10.00
C ARG A 319 -2.80 5.35 -11.37
N ASP A 320 -4.06 5.63 -11.69
CA ASP A 320 -4.69 5.11 -12.90
C ASP A 320 -4.08 5.76 -14.14
N LYS A 321 -3.76 7.06 -14.04
CA LYS A 321 -3.00 7.77 -15.07
C LYS A 321 -1.56 7.28 -15.21
N GLU A 322 -0.86 7.07 -14.10
CA GLU A 322 0.54 6.59 -14.10
C GLU A 322 0.64 5.14 -14.63
N CYS A 323 -0.35 4.29 -14.33
CA CYS A 323 -0.47 2.93 -14.85
C CYS A 323 -1.05 2.86 -16.28
N GLN A 324 -1.45 3.99 -16.87
CA GLN A 324 -2.11 4.05 -18.18
C GLN A 324 -3.33 3.12 -18.28
N VAL A 325 -4.10 2.97 -17.19
CA VAL A 325 -5.31 2.16 -17.19
C VAL A 325 -6.34 2.83 -18.11
N PRO A 326 -6.93 2.12 -19.09
CA PRO A 326 -7.93 2.70 -19.98
C PRO A 326 -9.09 3.27 -19.14
N SER A 327 -9.33 4.57 -19.23
CA SER A 327 -10.43 5.20 -18.49
C SER A 327 -11.76 4.84 -19.16
N GLU A 328 -12.57 3.97 -18.56
CA GLU A 328 -13.88 3.56 -19.14
C GLU A 328 -14.88 4.70 -19.35
N GLY A 329 -14.65 5.88 -18.73
CA GLY A 329 -15.54 7.04 -18.79
C GLY A 329 -15.16 8.14 -19.78
N ARG A 330 -13.86 8.37 -20.03
CA ARG A 330 -13.40 9.53 -20.82
C ARG A 330 -13.73 9.38 -22.31
N ASP A 331 -13.68 8.15 -22.82
CA ASP A 331 -14.05 7.87 -24.21
C ASP A 331 -15.53 8.12 -24.47
N LYS A 332 -16.41 7.81 -23.51
CA LYS A 332 -17.86 8.06 -23.65
C LYS A 332 -18.18 9.55 -23.72
N GLU A 333 -17.58 10.37 -22.86
CA GLU A 333 -17.79 11.83 -22.88
C GLU A 333 -17.25 12.47 -24.16
N VAL A 334 -16.08 12.04 -24.63
CA VAL A 334 -15.49 12.52 -25.89
C VAL A 334 -16.34 12.11 -27.09
N ILE A 335 -16.81 10.86 -27.15
CA ILE A 335 -17.69 10.37 -28.21
C ILE A 335 -19.01 11.14 -28.21
N ILE A 336 -19.63 11.35 -27.05
CA ILE A 336 -20.88 12.15 -26.94
C ILE A 336 -20.63 13.59 -27.40
N SER A 337 -19.52 14.21 -26.99
CA SER A 337 -19.17 15.58 -27.37
C SER A 337 -18.91 15.72 -28.88
N LEU A 338 -18.22 14.75 -29.49
CA LEU A 338 -17.99 14.70 -30.93
C LEU A 338 -19.30 14.48 -31.70
N ALA A 339 -20.18 13.61 -31.20
CA ALA A 339 -21.49 13.36 -31.82
C ALA A 339 -22.37 14.62 -31.79
N LEU A 340 -22.46 15.30 -30.64
CA LEU A 340 -23.22 16.56 -30.51
C LEU A 340 -22.67 17.66 -31.43
N SER A 341 -21.34 17.80 -31.49
CA SER A 341 -20.68 18.77 -32.38
C SER A 341 -20.94 18.47 -33.85
N GLY A 342 -20.89 17.19 -34.24
CA GLY A 342 -21.20 16.74 -35.60
C GLY A 342 -22.66 16.99 -35.98
N CYS A 343 -23.61 16.69 -35.08
CA CYS A 343 -25.03 16.99 -35.29
C CYS A 343 -25.30 18.49 -35.46
N LEU A 344 -24.65 19.34 -34.65
CA LEU A 344 -24.79 20.79 -34.76
C LEU A 344 -24.25 21.30 -36.10
N LEU A 345 -23.11 20.79 -36.55
CA LEU A 345 -22.52 21.15 -37.84
C LEU A 345 -23.43 20.75 -39.01
N LEU A 346 -24.01 19.55 -38.98
CA LEU A 346 -24.96 19.08 -39.99
C LEU A 346 -26.22 19.94 -40.05
N LEU A 347 -26.75 20.35 -38.89
CA LEU A 347 -27.89 21.27 -38.82
C LEU A 347 -27.56 22.63 -39.44
N LEU A 348 -26.38 23.18 -39.16
CA LEU A 348 -25.92 24.44 -39.75
C LEU A 348 -25.76 24.33 -41.27
N ILE A 349 -25.21 23.23 -41.77
CA ILE A 349 -25.10 22.97 -43.21
C ILE A 349 -26.48 22.86 -43.85
N ALA A 350 -27.42 22.12 -43.23
CA ALA A 350 -28.78 21.99 -43.73
C ALA A 350 -29.52 23.34 -43.76
N LEU A 351 -29.34 24.17 -42.73
CA LEU A 351 -29.90 25.53 -42.70
C LEU A 351 -29.29 26.41 -43.81
N LEU A 352 -27.97 26.39 -43.99
CA LEU A 352 -27.30 27.12 -45.06
C LEU A 352 -27.78 26.67 -46.45
N LEU A 353 -27.88 25.37 -46.68
CA LEU A 353 -28.42 24.82 -47.93
C LEU A 353 -29.89 25.21 -48.11
N GLY A 354 -30.69 25.19 -47.03
CA GLY A 354 -32.07 25.67 -47.03
C GLY A 354 -32.18 27.15 -47.44
N VAL A 355 -31.31 28.02 -46.90
CA VAL A 355 -31.24 29.44 -47.27
C VAL A 355 -30.81 29.61 -48.72
N ILE A 356 -29.80 28.87 -49.19
CA ILE A 356 -29.35 28.93 -50.59
C ILE A 356 -30.46 28.46 -51.54
N CYS A 357 -31.18 27.39 -51.20
CA CYS A 357 -32.32 26.89 -51.96
C CYS A 357 -33.50 27.88 -51.94
N TRP A 358 -33.76 28.56 -50.82
CA TRP A 358 -34.76 29.61 -50.71
C TRP A 358 -34.41 30.81 -51.59
N GLN A 359 -33.15 31.26 -51.56
CA GLN A 359 -32.65 32.36 -52.40
C GLN A 359 -32.68 32.00 -53.90
N LYS A 360 -32.68 30.72 -54.25
CA LYS A 360 -32.79 30.23 -55.63
C LYS A 360 -34.22 30.06 -56.15
N GLN A 361 -35.25 30.53 -55.44
CA GLN A 361 -36.58 30.62 -56.06
C GLN A 361 -36.56 31.61 -57.24
N PRO A 362 -37.11 31.22 -58.41
CA PRO A 362 -36.92 31.94 -59.67
C PRO A 362 -37.76 33.22 -59.71
N VAL A 363 -37.09 34.37 -59.83
CA VAL A 363 -37.75 35.62 -60.22
C VAL A 363 -38.09 35.52 -61.71
N SER A 364 -39.38 35.36 -62.02
CA SER A 364 -39.88 35.40 -63.39
C SER A 364 -39.89 36.83 -63.95
N SER A 365 -39.46 36.96 -65.21
CA SER A 365 -39.97 37.89 -66.23
C SER A 365 -40.13 39.39 -65.91
N ARG A 366 -39.18 40.21 -66.39
CA ARG A 366 -39.30 41.61 -66.86
C ARG A 366 -37.98 41.92 -67.56
N GLY A 367 -37.83 42.39 -68.80
CA GLY A 367 -38.69 42.87 -69.87
C GLY A 367 -37.72 43.35 -70.97
N TYR A 368 -38.11 43.20 -72.23
CA TYR A 368 -37.40 43.47 -73.48
C TYR A 368 -36.62 44.79 -73.58
N HIS A 369 -35.54 44.82 -74.39
CA HIS A 369 -35.34 45.88 -75.40
C HIS A 369 -34.40 45.44 -76.53
N HIS A 370 -34.85 45.68 -77.76
CA HIS A 370 -34.19 45.44 -79.05
C HIS A 370 -33.77 46.80 -79.63
N VAL A 371 -32.50 47.00 -80.01
CA VAL A 371 -31.99 48.12 -80.85
C VAL A 371 -30.69 47.61 -81.52
N ILE A 372 -30.72 47.02 -82.72
CA ILE A 372 -30.45 47.63 -84.06
C ILE A 372 -29.36 48.71 -84.07
N ASN A 373 -28.24 48.44 -84.74
CA ASN A 373 -27.44 49.47 -85.42
C ASN A 373 -26.97 48.96 -86.79
N GLN A 374 -27.52 49.61 -87.84
CA GLN A 374 -26.87 49.97 -89.11
C GLN A 374 -25.53 50.70 -88.82
N GLU A 375 -24.50 50.80 -89.67
CA GLU A 375 -24.31 50.64 -91.12
C GLU A 375 -22.79 50.77 -91.43
N VAL A 376 -22.36 50.28 -92.61
CA VAL A 376 -21.28 50.82 -93.49
C VAL A 376 -19.82 50.74 -92.95
N GLY A 377 -18.78 50.22 -93.62
CA GLY A 377 -18.57 49.88 -95.03
C GLY A 377 -17.81 50.97 -95.79
N GLU A 378 -16.51 51.18 -95.57
CA GLU A 378 -15.55 51.93 -96.44
C GLU A 378 -14.16 51.74 -95.81
N GLU A 379 -13.15 51.14 -96.43
CA GLU A 379 -12.34 51.54 -97.59
C GLU A 379 -11.93 53.03 -97.64
N SER A 380 -10.62 53.20 -97.41
CA SER A 380 -9.70 54.37 -97.50
C SER A 380 -9.80 55.48 -96.45
#